data_AF-A0A3D1J6U0-F1
#
_entry.id   AF-A0A3D1J6U0-F1
#
_cell.length_a   1.000
_cell.length_b   1.000
_cell.length_c   1.000
_cell.angle_alpha   90.00
_cell.angle_beta   90.00
_cell.angle_gamma   90.00
#
_symmetry.space_group_name_H-M   'P 1'
#
loop_
_entity.id
_entity.type
_entity.pdbx_description
1 polymer ?
#
loop_
_entity_poly.entity_id
_entity_poly.type
_entity_poly.pdbx_seq_one_letter_code
_entity_poly.pdbx_strand_id
1 'polypeptide(L)'
;MTSVKQLTSDTMGTIYELTNESGTIVRVSPEGARLLDWIIPIEEGRDIVAGYDSIQGHIDARYYGATIGPVAGRIAGTRFEIDGTEYETEDNDDGNTLHGGFKGLDTDTWLAETFEEANSAGVIFTTNRTDGTGGF
;
A
#
# COMPACT_ATOMS: atom_id res chain seq x y z
N MET A 1 5.06 20.07 -15.86
CA MET A 1 4.20 18.97 -16.30
C MET A 1 4.18 17.92 -15.21
N THR A 2 2.99 17.44 -14.84
CA THR A 2 2.84 16.28 -13.95
C THR A 2 3.06 15.01 -14.76
N SER A 3 3.89 14.08 -14.28
CA SER A 3 4.27 12.87 -15.00
C SER A 3 4.41 11.67 -14.08
N VAL A 4 4.33 10.46 -14.63
CA VAL A 4 4.61 9.20 -13.94
C VAL A 4 5.57 8.34 -14.77
N LYS A 5 6.55 7.72 -14.11
CA LYS A 5 7.45 6.76 -14.76
C LYS A 5 7.59 5.50 -13.90
N GLN A 6 7.60 4.36 -14.56
CA GLN A 6 8.02 3.10 -13.93
C GLN A 6 9.55 3.03 -13.92
N LEU A 7 10.12 2.69 -12.78
CA LEU A 7 11.55 2.43 -12.60
C LEU A 7 11.76 1.03 -12.03
N THR A 8 12.95 0.50 -12.25
CA THR A 8 13.44 -0.73 -11.60
C THR A 8 14.63 -0.39 -10.73
N SER A 9 14.61 -0.87 -9.49
CA SER A 9 15.69 -0.73 -8.50
C SER A 9 16.09 -2.10 -7.97
N ASP A 10 17.39 -2.32 -7.79
CA ASP A 10 17.90 -3.56 -7.22
C ASP A 10 17.45 -3.77 -5.76
N THR A 11 17.20 -2.70 -5.01
CA THR A 11 16.80 -2.76 -3.59
C THR A 11 15.30 -2.58 -3.38
N MET A 12 14.62 -1.88 -4.28
CA MET A 12 13.19 -1.54 -4.15
C MET A 12 12.29 -2.30 -5.12
N GLY A 13 12.86 -3.05 -6.06
CA GLY A 13 12.09 -3.72 -7.12
C GLY A 13 11.46 -2.71 -8.08
N THR A 14 10.21 -2.97 -8.48
CA THR A 14 9.44 -2.07 -9.35
C THR A 14 8.88 -0.92 -8.53
N ILE A 15 9.13 0.31 -8.95
CA ILE A 15 8.59 1.53 -8.34
C ILE A 15 7.99 2.44 -9.41
N TYR A 16 7.01 3.24 -9.02
CA TYR A 16 6.43 4.28 -9.86
C TYR A 16 6.72 5.63 -9.24
N GLU A 17 7.43 6.47 -9.97
CA GLU A 17 7.79 7.83 -9.55
C GLU A 17 6.85 8.83 -10.22
N LEU A 18 6.10 9.56 -9.42
CA LEU A 18 5.26 10.68 -9.84
C LEU A 18 5.99 11.98 -9.54
N THR A 19 6.03 12.87 -10.51
CA THR A 19 6.66 14.19 -10.37
C THR A 19 5.68 15.27 -10.79
N ASN A 20 5.53 16.32 -9.98
CA ASN A 20 4.71 17.48 -10.34
C ASN A 20 5.55 18.68 -10.80
N GLU A 21 4.90 19.74 -11.26
CA GLU A 21 5.56 20.93 -11.81
C GLU A 21 6.44 21.68 -10.80
N SER A 22 6.11 21.56 -9.51
CA SER A 22 6.88 22.18 -8.44
C SER A 22 8.16 21.40 -8.12
N GLY A 23 8.35 20.20 -8.66
CA GLY A 23 9.48 19.32 -8.34
C GLY A 23 9.24 18.42 -7.13
N THR A 24 7.99 18.27 -6.66
CA THR A 24 7.65 17.24 -5.67
C THR A 24 7.72 15.87 -6.33
N ILE A 25 8.33 14.92 -5.63
CA ILE A 25 8.44 13.53 -6.08
C ILE A 25 7.69 12.64 -5.10
N VAL A 26 6.84 11.75 -5.62
CA VAL A 26 6.19 10.70 -4.85
C VAL A 26 6.57 9.36 -5.46
N ARG A 27 7.01 8.40 -4.64
CA ARG A 27 7.33 7.05 -5.10
C ARG A 27 6.41 6.04 -4.46
N VAL A 28 5.83 5.17 -5.28
CA VAL A 28 4.92 4.11 -4.84
C VAL A 28 5.35 2.74 -5.37
N SER A 29 5.01 1.68 -4.64
CA SER A 29 5.30 0.28 -5.00
C SER A 29 4.01 -0.53 -5.20
N PRO A 30 3.99 -1.48 -6.16
CA PRO A 30 2.91 -2.46 -6.25
C PRO A 30 2.87 -3.41 -5.04
N GLU A 31 3.96 -3.58 -4.29
CA GLU A 31 3.96 -4.40 -3.07
C GLU A 31 3.18 -3.67 -1.96
N GLY A 32 1.98 -4.18 -1.66
CA GLY A 32 1.03 -3.57 -0.73
C GLY A 32 0.43 -2.25 -1.20
N ALA A 33 0.50 -1.92 -2.50
CA ALA A 33 0.07 -0.63 -3.08
C ALA A 33 0.52 0.55 -2.19
N ARG A 34 1.83 0.64 -2.01
CA ARG A 34 2.47 1.33 -0.87
C ARG A 34 3.10 2.66 -1.27
N LEU A 35 2.96 3.67 -0.41
CA LEU A 35 3.78 4.89 -0.44
C LEU A 35 5.17 4.61 0.13
N LEU A 36 6.20 4.85 -0.67
CA LEU A 36 7.60 4.70 -0.28
C LEU A 36 8.19 6.04 0.18
N ASP A 37 8.04 7.07 -0.65
CA ASP A 37 8.64 8.38 -0.43
C ASP A 37 7.70 9.50 -0.84
N TRP A 38 7.83 10.65 -0.16
CA TRP A 38 7.24 11.91 -0.56
C TRP A 38 8.29 13.01 -0.38
N ILE A 39 8.98 13.36 -1.45
CA ILE A 39 10.09 14.29 -1.43
C ILE A 39 9.60 15.68 -1.85
N ILE A 40 9.73 16.65 -0.93
CA ILE A 40 9.44 18.06 -1.22
C ILE A 40 10.71 18.80 -1.71
N PRO A 41 10.57 19.73 -2.65
CA PRO A 41 11.69 20.42 -3.31
C PRO A 41 12.22 21.60 -2.46
N ILE A 42 12.85 21.28 -1.33
CA ILE A 42 13.70 22.21 -0.58
C ILE A 42 15.17 22.08 -1.04
N GLU A 43 16.11 22.87 -0.52
CA GLU A 43 17.50 22.97 -1.03
C GLU A 43 18.19 21.61 -1.30
N GLU A 44 18.02 20.62 -0.42
CA GLU A 44 18.59 19.26 -0.58
C GLU A 44 17.52 18.20 -0.92
N GLY A 45 16.27 18.61 -1.12
CA GLY A 45 15.12 17.70 -1.06
C GLY A 45 14.87 17.19 0.35
N ARG A 46 13.62 16.90 0.69
CA ARG A 46 13.30 16.25 1.97
C ARG A 46 12.18 15.27 1.80
N ASP A 47 12.45 14.01 2.14
CA ASP A 47 11.39 13.05 2.35
C ASP A 47 10.62 13.40 3.63
N ILE A 48 9.30 13.50 3.52
CA ILE A 48 8.41 13.87 4.62
C ILE A 48 7.61 12.69 5.17
N VAL A 49 7.83 11.48 4.64
CA VAL A 49 7.24 10.25 5.19
C VAL A 49 8.31 9.37 5.81
N ALA A 50 7.87 8.45 6.68
CA ALA A 50 8.75 7.43 7.24
C ALA A 50 8.80 6.24 6.26
N GLY A 51 10.01 5.77 5.95
CA GLY A 51 10.25 4.67 5.03
C GLY A 51 11.51 3.90 5.35
N TYR A 52 11.88 2.99 4.46
CA TYR A 52 13.05 2.11 4.57
C TYR A 52 13.85 2.15 3.28
N ASP A 53 15.13 1.80 3.32
CA ASP A 53 16.00 1.83 2.13
C ASP A 53 15.84 0.62 1.20
N SER A 54 14.93 -0.31 1.52
CA SER A 54 14.65 -1.50 0.72
C SER A 54 13.18 -1.93 0.80
N ILE A 55 12.69 -2.60 -0.25
CA ILE A 55 11.30 -3.08 -0.26
C ILE A 55 11.04 -4.12 0.82
N GLN A 56 12.04 -4.97 1.12
CA GLN A 56 11.94 -5.92 2.23
C GLN A 56 11.78 -5.21 3.57
N GLY A 57 12.51 -4.11 3.80
CA GLY A 57 12.34 -3.30 5.02
C GLY A 57 10.92 -2.76 5.17
N HIS A 58 10.30 -2.32 4.06
CA HIS A 58 8.89 -1.92 4.07
C HIS A 58 7.94 -3.09 4.34
N ILE A 59 8.17 -4.26 3.75
CA ILE A 59 7.36 -5.48 3.97
C ILE A 59 7.46 -5.94 5.42
N ASP A 60 8.65 -5.94 6.00
CA ASP A 60 8.89 -6.30 7.40
C ASP A 60 8.24 -5.29 8.35
N ALA A 61 8.31 -4.00 8.01
CA ALA A 61 7.56 -2.93 8.65
C ALA A 61 6.14 -2.79 8.07
N ARG A 62 5.50 -3.96 7.95
CA ARG A 62 4.22 -4.30 7.34
C ARG A 62 3.28 -3.15 6.96
N TYR A 63 2.94 -2.24 7.88
CA TYR A 63 1.91 -1.22 7.65
C TYR A 63 2.42 0.15 7.16
N TYR A 64 3.73 0.40 7.11
CA TYR A 64 4.29 1.72 6.77
C TYR A 64 4.00 2.10 5.31
N GLY A 65 3.07 3.03 5.12
CA GLY A 65 2.66 3.53 3.80
C GLY A 65 1.82 2.55 2.99
N ALA A 66 1.50 1.36 3.52
CA ALA A 66 0.77 0.32 2.79
C ALA A 66 -0.73 0.62 2.71
N THR A 67 -1.39 0.07 1.69
CA THR A 67 -2.85 0.02 1.63
C THR A 67 -3.36 -1.04 2.60
N ILE A 68 -4.19 -0.64 3.56
CA ILE A 68 -4.70 -1.52 4.62
C ILE A 68 -6.14 -1.93 4.34
N GLY A 69 -6.43 -3.24 4.42
CA GLY A 69 -7.78 -3.78 4.35
C GLY A 69 -7.82 -5.32 4.38
N PRO A 70 -9.02 -5.93 4.25
CA PRO A 70 -10.30 -5.28 3.94
C PRO A 70 -10.86 -4.37 5.04
N VAL A 71 -10.46 -4.60 6.30
CA VAL A 71 -10.82 -3.74 7.44
C VAL A 71 -9.55 -3.14 8.06
N ALA A 72 -9.45 -1.82 8.05
CA ALA A 72 -8.41 -1.11 8.79
C ALA A 72 -8.82 -0.94 10.27
N GLY A 73 -7.91 -1.22 11.19
CA GLY A 73 -8.19 -1.26 12.62
C GLY A 73 -8.42 -2.69 13.09
N ARG A 74 -9.24 -2.86 14.13
CA ARG A 74 -9.46 -4.16 14.79
C ARG A 74 -10.89 -4.66 14.59
N ILE A 75 -11.02 -5.95 14.34
CA ILE A 75 -12.26 -6.72 14.53
C ILE A 75 -12.13 -7.48 15.84
N ALA A 76 -13.00 -7.18 16.79
CA ALA A 76 -12.95 -7.74 18.13
C ALA A 76 -13.35 -9.22 18.13
N GLY A 77 -12.55 -10.07 18.77
CA GLY A 77 -12.89 -11.50 18.91
C GLY A 77 -12.89 -12.27 17.59
N THR A 78 -12.17 -11.76 16.57
CA THR A 78 -11.95 -12.40 15.27
C THR A 78 -13.22 -12.86 14.56
N ARG A 79 -14.29 -12.09 14.72
CA ARG A 79 -15.58 -12.40 14.11
C ARG A 79 -16.39 -11.15 13.84
N PHE A 80 -17.23 -11.23 12.82
CA PHE A 80 -18.22 -10.22 12.51
C PHE A 80 -19.44 -10.87 11.87
N GLU A 81 -20.54 -10.12 11.76
CA GLU A 81 -21.78 -10.61 11.17
C GLU A 81 -22.19 -9.72 9.99
N ILE A 82 -22.57 -10.35 8.87
CA ILE A 82 -23.21 -9.68 7.72
C ILE A 82 -24.51 -10.44 7.43
N ASP A 83 -25.63 -9.72 7.41
CA ASP A 83 -26.96 -10.26 7.08
C ASP A 83 -27.34 -11.55 7.85
N GLY A 84 -26.99 -11.63 9.15
CA GLY A 84 -27.29 -12.80 9.99
C GLY A 84 -26.30 -13.96 9.84
N THR A 85 -25.28 -13.83 8.98
CA THR A 85 -24.22 -14.82 8.81
C THR A 85 -22.98 -14.38 9.57
N GLU A 86 -22.51 -15.23 10.49
CA GLU A 86 -21.26 -15.02 11.22
C GLU A 86 -20.07 -15.44 10.35
N TYR A 87 -19.04 -14.59 10.33
CA TYR A 87 -17.78 -14.82 9.64
C TYR A 87 -16.65 -14.82 10.67
N GLU A 88 -15.76 -15.80 10.58
CA GLU A 88 -14.54 -15.89 11.40
C GLU A 88 -13.34 -15.38 10.60
N THR A 89 -12.50 -14.59 11.26
CA THR A 89 -11.27 -14.00 10.68
C THR A 89 -10.02 -14.47 11.43
N GLU A 90 -8.85 -14.06 10.94
CA GLU A 90 -7.57 -14.47 11.53
C GLU A 90 -7.26 -13.72 12.84
N ASP A 91 -6.78 -14.43 13.87
CA ASP A 91 -6.26 -13.83 15.11
C ASP A 91 -4.78 -13.44 14.94
N ASN A 92 -4.53 -12.17 14.64
CA ASN A 92 -3.16 -11.65 14.52
C ASN A 92 -2.84 -10.55 15.54
N ASP A 93 -3.71 -10.33 16.52
CA ASP A 93 -3.58 -9.26 17.51
C ASP A 93 -4.35 -9.59 18.80
N ASP A 94 -3.85 -10.58 19.54
CA ASP A 94 -4.31 -10.95 20.89
C ASP A 94 -5.83 -11.14 21.03
N GLY A 95 -6.41 -12.01 20.21
CA GLY A 95 -7.86 -12.27 20.17
C GLY A 95 -8.62 -11.34 19.23
N ASN A 96 -7.92 -10.59 18.38
CA ASN A 96 -8.51 -9.66 17.41
C ASN A 96 -7.91 -9.85 16.03
N THR A 97 -8.65 -9.41 15.02
CA THR A 97 -8.11 -9.25 13.66
C THR A 97 -7.71 -7.80 13.46
N LEU A 98 -6.42 -7.54 13.39
CA LEU A 98 -5.84 -6.25 13.08
C LEU A 98 -5.52 -6.16 11.59
N HIS A 99 -5.98 -5.08 10.94
CA HIS A 99 -5.57 -4.70 9.59
C HIS A 99 -5.76 -5.79 8.53
N GLY A 100 -6.89 -6.51 8.61
CA GLY A 100 -7.23 -7.58 7.66
C GLY A 100 -6.57 -8.93 7.92
N GLY A 101 -5.89 -9.11 9.07
CA GLY A 101 -5.34 -10.40 9.49
C GLY A 101 -3.89 -10.61 9.05
N PHE A 102 -3.44 -11.86 8.97
CA PHE A 102 -2.13 -12.22 8.40
C PHE A 102 -2.11 -12.03 6.89
N LYS A 103 -3.27 -12.15 6.25
CA LYS A 103 -3.46 -11.94 4.81
C LYS A 103 -4.11 -10.59 4.53
N GLY A 104 -3.63 -9.51 5.13
CA GLY A 104 -4.15 -8.17 4.82
C GLY A 104 -3.78 -7.74 3.38
N LEU A 105 -4.46 -6.73 2.86
CA LEU A 105 -4.18 -6.18 1.51
C LEU A 105 -2.75 -5.64 1.34
N ASP A 106 -2.10 -5.31 2.46
CA ASP A 106 -0.71 -4.86 2.53
C ASP A 106 0.31 -5.94 2.12
N THR A 107 -0.12 -7.21 2.08
CA THR A 107 0.71 -8.37 1.75
C THR A 107 0.61 -8.79 0.27
N ASP A 108 -0.33 -8.20 -0.48
CA ASP A 108 -0.52 -8.52 -1.89
C ASP A 108 0.52 -7.79 -2.76
N THR A 109 0.94 -8.42 -3.86
CA THR A 109 1.57 -7.72 -4.98
C THR A 109 0.47 -7.29 -5.96
N TRP A 110 0.28 -5.98 -6.13
CA TRP A 110 -0.81 -5.42 -6.91
C TRP A 110 -0.43 -5.28 -8.39
N LEU A 111 -1.42 -5.45 -9.28
CA LEU A 111 -1.30 -5.00 -10.67
C LEU A 111 -1.27 -3.48 -10.70
N ALA A 112 -0.51 -2.89 -11.63
CA ALA A 112 -0.31 -1.45 -11.70
C ALA A 112 -0.43 -0.94 -13.13
N GLU A 113 -1.27 0.09 -13.31
CA GLU A 113 -1.45 0.77 -14.60
C GLU A 113 -1.23 2.27 -14.42
N THR A 114 -0.34 2.86 -15.22
CA THR A 114 -0.04 4.30 -15.15
C THR A 114 -0.99 5.11 -16.04
N PHE A 115 -1.31 6.34 -15.62
CA PHE A 115 -1.99 7.30 -16.48
C PHE A 115 -1.36 8.69 -16.38
N GLU A 116 -1.47 9.44 -17.47
CA GLU A 116 -1.13 10.86 -17.57
C GLU A 116 -2.25 11.59 -18.30
N GLU A 117 -2.71 12.69 -17.70
CA GLU A 117 -3.73 13.59 -18.19
C GLU A 117 -3.22 15.03 -18.13
N ALA A 118 -3.98 15.99 -18.67
CA ALA A 118 -3.53 17.38 -18.80
C ALA A 118 -3.01 18.02 -17.50
N ASN A 119 -3.57 17.64 -16.34
CA ASN A 119 -3.22 18.22 -15.03
C ASN A 119 -2.96 17.17 -13.94
N SER A 120 -2.88 15.90 -14.29
CA SER A 120 -2.81 14.78 -13.34
C SER A 120 -1.99 13.65 -13.93
N ALA A 121 -1.25 12.94 -13.07
CA ALA A 121 -0.67 11.65 -13.40
C ALA A 121 -0.86 10.74 -12.20
N GLY A 122 -0.86 9.43 -12.43
CA GLY A 122 -1.16 8.47 -11.37
C GLY A 122 -0.82 7.04 -11.71
N VAL A 123 -1.02 6.19 -10.71
CA VAL A 123 -0.95 4.74 -10.82
C VAL A 123 -2.25 4.18 -10.26
N ILE A 124 -2.92 3.32 -11.03
CA ILE A 124 -4.07 2.56 -10.59
C ILE A 124 -3.56 1.19 -10.14
N PHE A 125 -3.69 0.91 -8.85
CA PHE A 125 -3.39 -0.41 -8.31
C PHE A 125 -4.65 -1.27 -8.25
N THR A 126 -4.56 -2.51 -8.73
CA THR A 126 -5.65 -3.49 -8.70
C THR A 126 -5.18 -4.80 -8.09
N THR A 127 -5.94 -5.33 -7.13
CA THR A 127 -5.80 -6.70 -6.62
C THR A 127 -7.16 -7.39 -6.67
N ASN A 128 -7.17 -8.70 -6.90
CA ASN A 128 -8.36 -9.54 -6.85
C ASN A 128 -8.07 -10.71 -5.93
N ARG A 129 -8.96 -10.93 -4.96
CA ARG A 129 -8.84 -12.01 -4.00
C ARG A 129 -9.98 -12.99 -4.15
N THR A 130 -9.68 -14.25 -3.88
CA THR A 130 -10.69 -15.29 -3.82
C THR A 130 -11.61 -15.02 -2.64
N ASP A 131 -12.90 -15.31 -2.79
CA ASP A 131 -13.88 -15.34 -1.70
C ASP A 131 -13.35 -16.18 -0.52
N GLY A 132 -13.52 -15.68 0.70
CA GLY A 132 -13.03 -16.27 1.95
C GLY A 132 -11.57 -15.95 2.31
N THR A 133 -10.85 -15.12 1.55
CA THR A 133 -9.43 -14.86 1.83
C THR A 133 -9.28 -14.03 3.10
N GLY A 134 -8.75 -14.65 4.16
CA GLY A 134 -8.58 -14.02 5.48
C GLY A 134 -9.88 -13.99 6.30
N GLY A 135 -10.91 -14.73 5.86
CA GLY A 135 -12.24 -14.75 6.47
C GLY A 135 -13.23 -13.75 5.87
N PHE A 136 -12.87 -13.11 4.75
CA PHE A 136 -13.68 -12.10 4.05
C PHE A 136 -14.13 -12.57 2.67
#